data_AF-A0A1Y3PAY5-F1
#
_entry.id   AF-A0A1Y3PAY5-F1
#
_cell.length_a   1.000
_cell.length_b   1.000
_cell.length_c   1.000
_cell.angle_alpha   90.00
_cell.angle_beta   90.00
_cell.angle_gamma   90.00
#
_symmetry.space_group_name_H-M   'P 1'
#
loop_
_entity.id
_entity.type
_entity.pdbx_description
1 polymer ?
#
loop_
_entity_poly.entity_id
_entity_poly.type
_entity_poly.pdbx_seq_one_letter_code
_entity_poly.pdbx_strand_id
1 'polypeptide(L)'
;MYVFVKLLSAFLSAVTLSAIFTLRERPSLFDHYSAEYVFLNGSFVLFTFFFLGGIPLSMAADRIAYRRKRKRVWQLALYFLFGAGLWFLFDLWRHVATPVKFAGSLEMAILFGVAGVVFFVYQSLILIAIRSLKKKAPD
;
A
#
# COMPACT_ATOMS: atom_id res chain seq x y z
N MET A 1 -2.38 12.26 -15.63
CA MET A 1 -2.19 10.79 -15.78
C MET A 1 -1.38 10.16 -14.64
N TYR A 2 -0.19 10.67 -14.30
CA TYR A 2 0.66 10.05 -13.28
C TYR A 2 0.03 9.97 -11.87
N VAL A 3 -0.54 11.09 -11.38
CA VAL A 3 -1.25 11.12 -10.08
C VAL A 3 -2.49 10.23 -10.09
N PHE A 4 -3.25 10.23 -11.18
CA PHE A 4 -4.41 9.34 -11.34
C PHE A 4 -4.05 7.86 -11.21
N VAL A 5 -2.96 7.42 -11.86
CA VAL A 5 -2.48 6.03 -11.71
C VAL A 5 -2.15 5.71 -10.26
N LYS A 6 -1.52 6.63 -9.53
CA LYS A 6 -1.16 6.45 -8.11
C LYS A 6 -2.41 6.36 -7.23
N LEU A 7 -3.40 7.22 -7.45
CA LEU A 7 -4.68 7.20 -6.73
C LEU A 7 -5.46 5.92 -6.98
N LEU A 8 -5.55 5.49 -8.24
CA LEU A 8 -6.21 4.24 -8.59
C LEU A 8 -5.46 3.03 -8.00
N SER A 9 -4.13 3.06 -8.01
CA SER A 9 -3.31 2.02 -7.36
C SER A 9 -3.53 1.98 -5.85
N ALA A 10 -3.65 3.14 -5.19
CA ALA A 10 -3.93 3.25 -3.77
C ALA A 10 -5.29 2.64 -3.44
N PHE A 11 -6.31 3.00 -4.23
CA PHE A 11 -7.67 2.49 -4.08
C PHE A 11 -7.72 0.97 -4.24
N LEU A 12 -7.18 0.44 -5.35
CA LEU A 12 -7.18 -1.01 -5.60
C LEU A 12 -6.38 -1.77 -4.53
N SER A 13 -5.22 -1.25 -4.11
CA SER A 13 -4.43 -1.87 -3.05
C SER A 13 -5.18 -1.92 -1.72
N ALA A 14 -5.85 -0.82 -1.35
CA ALA A 14 -6.63 -0.73 -0.12
C ALA A 14 -7.80 -1.70 -0.12
N VAL A 15 -8.57 -1.74 -1.22
CA VAL A 15 -9.70 -2.67 -1.39
C VAL A 15 -9.24 -4.12 -1.33
N THR A 16 -8.16 -4.47 -2.05
CA THR A 16 -7.67 -5.85 -2.10
C THR A 16 -7.10 -6.31 -0.77
N LEU A 17 -6.27 -5.48 -0.12
CA LEU A 17 -5.73 -5.83 1.20
C LEU A 17 -6.85 -5.92 2.24
N SER A 18 -7.80 -4.99 2.25
CA SER A 18 -8.94 -5.04 3.15
C SER A 18 -9.79 -6.29 2.94
N ALA A 19 -10.05 -6.68 1.69
CA ALA A 19 -10.74 -7.92 1.38
C ALA A 19 -9.99 -9.14 1.90
N ILE A 20 -8.66 -9.21 1.70
CA ILE A 20 -7.82 -10.31 2.19
C ILE A 20 -7.88 -10.40 3.72
N PHE A 21 -7.75 -9.28 4.43
CA PHE A 21 -7.83 -9.26 5.89
C PHE A 21 -9.22 -9.66 6.38
N THR A 22 -10.28 -9.10 5.80
CA THR A 22 -11.67 -9.41 6.16
C THR A 22 -11.99 -10.90 5.96
N LEU A 23 -11.51 -11.51 4.87
CA LEU A 23 -11.70 -12.93 4.60
C LEU A 23 -10.88 -13.84 5.51
N ARG A 24 -9.69 -13.40 5.93
CA ARG A 24 -8.79 -14.17 6.79
C ARG A 24 -9.19 -14.12 8.26
N GLU A 25 -9.67 -12.98 8.73
CA GLU A 25 -10.07 -12.76 10.12
C GLU A 25 -11.52 -13.17 10.41
N ARG A 26 -12.15 -13.99 9.53
CA ARG A 26 -13.56 -14.45 9.57
C ARG A 26 -14.24 -14.07 10.89
N PRO A 27 -15.08 -13.00 10.92
CA PRO A 27 -15.73 -12.60 12.15
C PRO A 27 -16.45 -13.82 12.71
N SER A 28 -16.16 -14.12 13.97
CA SER A 28 -16.89 -15.14 14.70
C SER A 28 -18.38 -14.81 14.63
N LEU A 29 -19.26 -15.82 14.72
CA LEU A 29 -20.73 -15.60 14.76
C LEU A 29 -21.17 -14.67 15.93
N PHE A 30 -20.25 -14.30 16.83
CA PHE A 30 -20.45 -13.45 17.99
C PHE A 30 -19.80 -12.06 17.89
N ASP A 31 -19.16 -11.73 16.75
CA ASP A 31 -18.57 -10.41 16.56
C ASP A 31 -19.64 -9.33 16.34
N HIS A 32 -19.49 -8.21 17.05
CA HIS A 32 -20.43 -7.08 17.00
C HIS A 32 -20.36 -6.29 15.68
N TYR A 33 -19.35 -6.54 14.84
CA TYR A 33 -19.13 -5.83 13.58
C TYR A 33 -19.43 -6.75 12.39
N SER A 34 -20.27 -6.28 11.47
CA SER A 34 -20.51 -6.99 10.21
C SER A 34 -19.24 -7.03 9.36
N ALA A 35 -19.08 -8.10 8.57
CA ALA A 35 -17.96 -8.24 7.64
C ALA A 35 -17.86 -7.05 6.67
N GLU A 36 -19.00 -6.49 6.27
CA GLU A 36 -19.09 -5.28 5.43
C GLU A 36 -18.46 -4.06 6.12
N TYR A 37 -18.73 -3.86 7.41
CA TYR A 37 -18.16 -2.76 8.17
C TYR A 37 -16.63 -2.88 8.28
N VAL A 38 -16.13 -4.08 8.62
CA VAL A 38 -14.68 -4.35 8.71
C VAL A 38 -14.00 -4.11 7.36
N PHE A 39 -14.60 -4.59 6.26
CA PHE A 39 -14.08 -4.38 4.92
C PHE A 39 -14.05 -2.90 4.50
N LEU A 40 -15.15 -2.17 4.71
CA LEU A 40 -15.24 -0.76 4.31
C LEU A 40 -14.32 0.11 5.15
N ASN A 41 -14.30 -0.09 6.47
CA ASN A 41 -13.42 0.64 7.37
C ASN A 41 -11.94 0.34 7.08
N GLY A 42 -11.60 -0.94 6.91
CA GLY A 42 -10.25 -1.36 6.51
C GLY A 42 -9.83 -0.73 5.18
N SER A 43 -10.72 -0.70 4.19
CA SER A 43 -10.46 -0.08 2.88
C SER A 43 -10.21 1.42 3.03
N PHE A 44 -11.03 2.11 3.82
CA PHE A 44 -10.90 3.55 4.05
C PHE A 44 -9.59 3.91 4.77
N VAL A 45 -9.26 3.17 5.83
CA VAL A 45 -8.03 3.38 6.61
C VAL A 45 -6.81 3.11 5.73
N LEU A 46 -6.77 1.97 5.04
CA LEU A 46 -5.66 1.63 4.13
C LEU A 46 -5.53 2.64 3.00
N PHE A 47 -6.64 3.11 2.43
CA PHE A 47 -6.62 4.14 1.39
C PHE A 47 -6.00 5.44 1.91
N THR A 48 -6.39 5.89 3.11
CA THR A 48 -5.81 7.06 3.77
C THR A 48 -4.31 6.91 3.97
N PHE A 49 -3.85 5.74 4.44
CA PHE A 49 -2.42 5.43 4.58
C PHE A 49 -1.66 5.49 3.25
N PHE A 50 -2.20 4.89 2.19
CA PHE A 50 -1.60 4.96 0.87
C PHE A 50 -1.61 6.38 0.32
N PHE A 51 -2.69 7.15 0.54
CA PHE A 51 -2.81 8.51 0.05
C PHE A 51 -1.80 9.45 0.71
N LEU A 52 -1.70 9.42 2.04
CA LEU A 52 -0.84 10.31 2.81
C LEU A 52 0.64 9.89 2.78
N GLY A 53 0.92 8.60 2.93
CA GLY A 53 2.30 8.08 2.98
C GLY A 53 2.74 7.41 1.69
N GLY A 54 1.93 6.48 1.20
CA GLY A 54 2.28 5.63 0.04
C GLY A 54 2.56 6.41 -1.24
N ILE A 55 1.70 7.37 -1.61
CA ILE A 55 1.85 8.14 -2.84
C ILE A 55 3.13 8.99 -2.80
N PRO A 56 3.38 9.85 -1.79
CA PRO A 56 4.63 10.62 -1.72
C PRO A 56 5.88 9.75 -1.72
N LEU A 57 5.91 8.68 -0.92
CA LEU A 57 7.05 7.78 -0.84
C LEU A 57 7.28 7.03 -2.15
N SER A 58 6.23 6.62 -2.84
CA SER A 58 6.34 5.99 -4.15
C SER A 58 6.93 6.94 -5.21
N MET A 59 6.66 8.24 -5.12
CA MET A 59 7.29 9.24 -6.01
C MET A 59 8.78 9.40 -5.71
N ALA A 60 9.15 9.39 -4.43
CA ALA A 60 10.55 9.38 -4.02
C ALA A 60 11.26 8.11 -4.52
N ALA A 61 10.63 6.94 -4.38
CA ALA A 61 11.17 5.66 -4.83
C ALA A 61 11.42 5.66 -6.35
N ASP A 62 10.44 6.15 -7.12
CA ASP A 62 10.53 6.24 -8.57
C ASP A 62 11.65 7.18 -9.01
N ARG A 63 11.87 8.29 -8.28
CA ARG A 63 12.96 9.24 -8.53
C ARG A 63 14.33 8.63 -8.22
N ILE A 64 14.47 7.94 -7.08
CA ILE A 64 15.72 7.29 -6.66
C ILE A 64 16.11 6.18 -7.64
N ALA A 65 15.15 5.34 -8.05
CA ALA A 65 15.39 4.23 -8.94
C ALA A 65 15.63 4.64 -10.40
N TYR A 66 15.23 5.87 -10.81
CA TYR A 66 15.31 6.34 -12.19
C TYR A 66 16.72 6.23 -12.80
N ARG A 67 17.77 6.47 -12.01
CA ARG A 67 19.18 6.49 -12.47
C ARG A 67 19.91 5.14 -12.33
N ARG A 68 19.23 4.08 -11.87
CA ARG A 68 19.86 2.79 -11.56
C ARG A 68 19.70 1.78 -12.69
N LYS A 69 20.74 0.98 -12.95
CA LYS A 69 20.59 -0.28 -13.72
C LYS A 69 19.58 -1.18 -12.99
N ARG A 70 18.70 -1.87 -13.72
CA ARG A 70 17.58 -2.66 -13.17
C ARG A 70 16.55 -1.83 -12.38
N LYS A 71 16.11 -0.69 -12.94
CA LYS A 71 15.13 0.23 -12.34
C LYS A 71 13.95 -0.44 -11.62
N ARG A 72 13.30 -1.44 -12.24
CA ARG A 72 12.13 -2.11 -11.63
C ARG A 72 12.44 -2.84 -10.33
N VAL A 73 13.60 -3.48 -10.24
CA VAL A 73 14.03 -4.21 -9.03
C VAL A 73 14.27 -3.21 -7.90
N TRP A 74 14.93 -2.09 -8.21
CA TRP A 74 15.13 -1.00 -7.24
C TRP A 74 13.82 -0.35 -6.81
N GLN A 75 12.86 -0.15 -7.71
CA GLN A 75 11.53 0.34 -7.35
C GLN A 75 10.85 -0.63 -6.39
N LEU A 76 10.79 -1.92 -6.72
CA LEU A 76 10.18 -2.93 -5.86
C LEU A 76 10.80 -2.93 -4.44
N ALA A 77 12.14 -2.94 -4.37
CA ALA A 77 12.86 -2.91 -3.10
C ALA A 77 12.55 -1.63 -2.30
N LEU A 78 12.54 -0.46 -2.95
CA LEU A 78 12.23 0.81 -2.27
C LEU A 78 10.78 0.88 -1.81
N TYR A 79 9.81 0.35 -2.56
CA TYR A 79 8.41 0.32 -2.13
C TYR A 79 8.24 -0.57 -0.90
N PHE A 80 8.92 -1.72 -0.86
CA PHE A 80 8.96 -2.58 0.33
C PHE A 80 9.60 -1.85 1.52
N LEU A 81 10.79 -1.27 1.34
CA LEU A 81 11.51 -0.58 2.42
C LEU A 81 10.76 0.64 2.95
N PHE A 82 10.09 1.41 2.08
CA PHE A 82 9.27 2.53 2.49
C PHE A 82 7.99 2.09 3.21
N GLY A 83 7.37 0.99 2.78
CA GLY A 83 6.28 0.37 3.53
C GLY A 83 6.74 -0.03 4.94
N ALA A 84 7.79 -0.83 5.04
CA ALA A 84 8.35 -1.24 6.34
C ALA A 84 8.78 -0.03 7.20
N GLY A 85 9.39 0.99 6.61
CA GLY A 85 9.77 2.23 7.29
C GLY A 85 8.57 3.02 7.83
N LEU A 86 7.45 3.05 7.10
CA LEU A 86 6.21 3.68 7.57
C LEU A 86 5.68 3.01 8.85
N TRP A 87 5.81 1.69 8.98
CA TRP A 87 5.44 1.01 10.22
C TRP A 87 6.28 1.49 11.41
N PHE A 88 7.61 1.58 11.25
CA PHE A 88 8.46 2.07 12.34
C PHE A 88 8.16 3.52 12.71
N LEU A 89 7.86 4.37 11.73
CA LEU A 89 7.41 5.75 11.99
C LEU A 89 6.06 5.78 12.73
N PHE A 90 5.13 4.90 12.36
CA PHE A 90 3.84 4.78 13.01
C PHE A 90 3.95 4.25 14.44
N ASP A 91 4.74 3.20 14.69
CA ASP A 91 4.94 2.65 16.05
C ASP A 91 5.70 3.65 16.92
N LEU A 92 6.68 4.39 16.36
CA LEU A 92 7.36 5.48 17.06
C LEU A 92 6.38 6.61 17.42
N TRP A 93 5.56 7.06 16.47
CA TRP A 93 4.55 8.08 16.74
C TRP A 93 3.55 7.62 17.80
N ARG A 94 3.10 6.36 17.73
CA ARG A 94 2.19 5.76 18.72
C ARG A 94 2.83 5.71 20.11
N HIS A 95 4.10 5.34 20.20
CA HIS A 95 4.85 5.29 21.45
C HIS A 95 5.04 6.68 22.09
N VAL A 96 5.19 7.73 21.27
CA VAL A 96 5.27 9.11 21.75
C VAL A 96 3.90 9.64 22.16
N ALA A 97 2.84 9.31 21.41
CA ALA A 97 1.49 9.80 21.65
C ALA A 97 0.77 9.08 22.80
N THR A 98 1.15 7.84 23.09
CA THR A 98 0.54 7.02 24.14
C THR A 98 1.62 6.25 24.89
N PRO A 99 1.54 6.09 26.23
CA PRO A 99 2.53 5.37 27.04
C PRO A 99 2.39 3.84 26.87
N VAL A 100 2.28 3.38 25.63
CA VAL A 100 2.21 1.97 25.25
C VAL A 100 3.63 1.54 24.90
N LYS A 101 4.07 0.36 25.39
CA LYS A 101 5.40 -0.17 25.10
C LYS A 101 5.62 -0.29 23.59
N PHE A 102 6.83 0.06 23.14
CA PHE A 102 7.25 -0.12 21.76
C PHE A 102 7.03 -1.59 21.37
N ALA A 103 6.15 -1.83 20.40
CA ALA A 103 5.76 -3.20 20.06
C ALA A 103 6.79 -3.84 19.12
N GLY A 104 7.55 -3.03 18.36
CA GLY A 104 8.75 -3.47 17.63
C GLY A 104 8.55 -4.72 16.77
N SER A 105 7.32 -5.00 16.35
CA SER A 105 6.98 -6.29 15.76
C SER A 105 7.46 -6.33 14.32
N LEU A 106 8.49 -7.15 14.08
CA LEU A 106 9.05 -7.39 12.76
C LEU A 106 7.98 -7.90 11.77
N GLU A 107 6.98 -8.63 12.28
CA GLU A 107 5.82 -9.07 11.51
C GLU A 107 5.03 -7.89 10.91
N MET A 108 4.75 -6.84 11.69
CA MET A 108 4.02 -5.67 11.18
C MET A 108 4.87 -4.87 10.19
N ALA A 109 6.18 -4.78 10.41
CA ALA A 109 7.09 -4.18 9.44
C ALA A 109 7.05 -4.93 8.09
N ILE A 110 7.03 -6.27 8.12
CA ILE A 110 6.90 -7.10 6.92
C ILE A 110 5.53 -6.87 6.27
N LEU A 111 4.43 -6.85 7.02
CA LEU A 111 3.08 -6.62 6.48
C LEU A 111 2.98 -5.27 5.75
N PHE A 112 3.50 -4.20 6.35
CA PHE A 112 3.54 -2.88 5.71
C PHE A 112 4.46 -2.88 4.48
N GLY A 113 5.60 -3.57 4.53
CA GLY A 113 6.46 -3.75 3.37
C GLY A 113 5.77 -4.48 2.21
N VAL A 114 5.04 -5.55 2.51
CA VAL A 114 4.23 -6.29 1.54
C VAL A 114 3.11 -5.42 0.97
N ALA A 115 2.45 -4.59 1.80
CA ALA A 115 1.46 -3.63 1.33
C ALA A 115 2.07 -2.62 0.31
N GLY A 116 3.30 -2.16 0.55
CA GLY A 116 4.05 -1.36 -0.42
C GLY A 116 4.32 -2.08 -1.74
N VAL A 117 4.61 -3.38 -1.69
CA VAL A 117 4.77 -4.23 -2.88
C VAL A 117 3.46 -4.37 -3.65
N VAL A 118 2.34 -4.62 -2.96
CA VAL A 118 1.01 -4.68 -3.59
C VAL A 118 0.71 -3.39 -4.34
N PHE A 119 1.00 -2.24 -3.72
CA PHE A 119 0.87 -0.94 -4.36
C PHE A 119 1.73 -0.79 -5.62
N PHE A 120 2.99 -1.24 -5.58
CA PHE A 120 3.86 -1.27 -6.75
C PHE A 120 3.31 -2.14 -7.89
N VAL A 121 2.74 -3.30 -7.56
CA VAL A 121 2.16 -4.23 -8.53
C VAL A 121 0.98 -3.59 -9.24
N TYR A 122 0.01 -3.03 -8.49
CA TYR A 122 -1.13 -2.34 -9.10
C TYR A 122 -0.70 -1.17 -9.99
N GLN A 123 0.24 -0.35 -9.52
CA GLN A 123 0.77 0.74 -10.33
C GLN A 123 1.40 0.24 -11.63
N SER A 124 2.17 -0.84 -11.57
CA SER A 124 2.81 -1.43 -12.74
C SER A 124 1.77 -1.99 -13.72
N LEU A 125 0.76 -2.69 -13.24
CA LEU A 125 -0.32 -3.25 -14.04
C LEU A 125 -1.15 -2.16 -14.73
N ILE A 126 -1.54 -1.10 -14.01
CA ILE A 126 -2.28 0.03 -14.58
C ILE A 126 -1.45 0.72 -15.68
N LEU A 127 -0.15 0.93 -15.45
CA LEU A 127 0.72 1.53 -16.47
C LEU A 127 0.83 0.65 -17.72
N ILE A 128 0.89 -0.67 -17.56
CA ILE A 128 0.89 -1.62 -18.67
C ILE A 128 -0.44 -1.55 -19.43
N ALA A 129 -1.58 -1.59 -18.71
CA ALA A 129 -2.91 -1.51 -19.31
C ALA A 129 -3.11 -0.23 -20.13
N ILE A 130 -2.75 0.94 -19.57
CA ILE A 130 -2.85 2.23 -20.28
C ILE A 130 -2.01 2.24 -21.55
N ARG A 131 -0.77 1.71 -21.49
CA ARG A 131 0.10 1.64 -22.67
C ARG A 131 -0.46 0.72 -23.75
N SER A 132 -1.02 -0.42 -23.36
CA SER A 132 -1.64 -1.37 -24.28
C SER A 132 -2.88 -0.79 -24.97
N LEU A 133 -3.70 -0.03 -24.24
CA LEU A 133 -4.87 0.65 -24.79
C LEU A 133 -4.49 1.74 -25.79
N LYS A 134 -3.48 2.57 -25.47
CA LYS A 134 -2.97 3.58 -26.41
C LYS A 134 -2.41 2.99 -27.70
N LYS A 135 -1.86 1.77 -27.67
CA LYS A 135 -1.34 1.10 -28.87
C LYS A 135 -2.45 0.57 -29.79
N LYS A 136 -3.66 0.33 -29.26
CA LYS A 136 -4.79 -0.22 -30.01
C LYS A 136 -5.72 0.84 -30.63
N ALA A 137 -5.58 2.11 -30.24
CA ALA A 137 -6.26 3.22 -30.89
C ALA A 137 -5.25 3.94 -31.82
N PRO A 138 -5.07 3.49 -33.08
CA PRO A 138 -4.54 4.39 -34.08
C PRO A 138 -5.60 5.46 -34.37
N ASP A 139 -5.18 6.72 -34.38
CA ASP A 139 -6.01 7.85 -34.82
C ASP A 139 -6.54 7.66 -36.25
#